data_AF-A0A0X3Q3W7-F1
#
_entry.id   AF-A0A0X3Q3W7-F1
#
_cell.length_a   1.000
_cell.length_b   1.000
_cell.length_c   1.000
_cell.angle_alpha   90.00
_cell.angle_beta   90.00
_cell.angle_gamma   90.00
#
_symmetry.space_group_name_H-M   'P 1'
#
loop_
_entity.id
_entity.type
_entity.pdbx_description
1 polymer ?
#
loop_
_entity_poly.entity_id
_entity_poly.type
_entity_poly.pdbx_seq_one_letter_code
_entity_poly.pdbx_strand_id
1 'polypeptide(L)'
;MSSRMQSTRAGITDLGRMAQEAEAQRDAQHQLTFEARKILNEEKERQRQQEEGSDDGTCPREENGQGHVESISSRFSSRQSSLDPTSLTSNSYYTSDARELRKQLRLLEDKYKDVMVVNAQLDGDKQLLSYTVDLLKDKLEDLTESNLYNQRCANERKKDLAYQRMQIAELTHQLNSARQQIEQWNELLKERGLVLIDAYQIHPTPAAASSTTGATESGSSVDGAYPNGDSDSHRRQNGGGATTPSCNDDPTGTDQRRSAGLTLLSKDNAELLLKTPGYDIDSKLAFLFAEQAKAQDKISRLQSHLEEERERVELVQKIDARAAYKGSDPDSLRQNMQTARSQALDYKFRLEQATQKITALEGDIIRLEGQVKRYKLNLDDAEKKEEQLKQDRRKLQRDVREANIQIDELKSENNTLQRKIDKLTRGTLIGSQLRSGSASRTLRDSSQNR
;
A
#
# COMPACT_ATOMS: atom_id res chain seq x y z
N MET A 1 20.69 -1.73 -3.47
CA MET A 1 19.53 -0.86 -3.19
C MET A 1 18.54 -1.43 -2.14
N SER A 2 18.52 -2.74 -1.87
CA SER A 2 17.56 -3.37 -0.94
C SER A 2 17.75 -3.00 0.55
N SER A 3 19.00 -2.81 1.00
CA SER A 3 19.30 -2.54 2.42
C SER A 3 18.85 -1.15 2.90
N ARG A 4 18.87 -0.13 2.02
CA ARG A 4 18.44 1.24 2.36
C ARG A 4 16.92 1.35 2.57
N MET A 5 16.14 0.51 1.89
CA MET A 5 14.68 0.50 2.02
C MET A 5 14.19 -0.23 3.28
N GLN A 6 14.93 -1.25 3.73
CA GLN A 6 14.62 -1.94 4.99
C GLN A 6 14.86 -1.04 6.22
N SER A 7 15.92 -0.23 6.20
CA SER A 7 16.22 0.72 7.28
C SER A 7 15.19 1.85 7.37
N THR A 8 14.70 2.38 6.24
CA THR A 8 13.62 3.39 6.27
C THR A 8 12.27 2.80 6.68
N ARG A 9 11.99 1.54 6.33
CA ARG A 9 10.75 0.86 6.73
C ARG A 9 10.71 0.57 8.23
N ALA A 10 11.84 0.18 8.82
CA ALA A 10 11.98 0.00 10.27
C ALA A 10 11.81 1.33 11.03
N GLY A 11 12.43 2.41 10.54
CA GLY A 11 12.29 3.74 11.17
C GLY A 11 10.86 4.28 11.18
N ILE A 12 10.08 4.04 10.10
CA ILE A 12 8.68 4.46 10.02
C ILE A 12 7.80 3.65 11.00
N THR A 13 8.08 2.35 11.17
CA THR A 13 7.33 1.50 12.12
C THR A 13 7.66 1.81 13.58
N ASP A 14 8.88 2.24 13.88
CA ASP A 14 9.29 2.59 15.24
C ASP A 14 8.73 3.96 15.67
N LEU A 15 8.67 4.93 14.75
CA LEU A 15 7.99 6.22 14.96
C LEU A 15 6.49 6.04 15.22
N GLY A 16 5.83 5.14 14.47
CA GLY A 16 4.41 4.84 14.69
C GLY A 16 4.15 4.20 16.05
N ARG A 17 5.04 3.31 16.51
CA ARG A 17 4.94 2.70 17.85
C ARG A 17 5.16 3.72 18.96
N MET A 18 6.14 4.61 18.81
CA MET A 18 6.38 5.70 19.77
C MET A 18 5.22 6.68 19.84
N ALA A 19 4.58 7.01 18.71
CA ALA A 19 3.40 7.88 18.68
C ALA A 19 2.21 7.23 19.39
N GLN A 20 1.95 5.95 19.13
CA GLN A 20 0.89 5.19 19.78
C GLN A 20 1.14 5.00 21.29
N GLU A 21 2.40 4.82 21.70
CA GLU A 21 2.78 4.74 23.12
C GLU A 21 2.61 6.10 23.82
N ALA A 22 2.96 7.21 23.17
CA ALA A 22 2.73 8.55 23.70
C ALA A 22 1.23 8.89 23.82
N GLU A 23 0.40 8.45 22.89
CA GLU A 23 -1.06 8.59 22.95
C GLU A 23 -1.64 7.76 24.10
N ALA A 24 -1.25 6.50 24.23
CA ALA A 24 -1.64 5.65 25.35
C ALA A 24 -1.22 6.20 26.72
N GLN A 25 -0.05 6.84 26.80
CA GLN A 25 0.40 7.52 28.02
C GLN A 25 -0.44 8.75 28.36
N ARG A 26 -0.86 9.56 27.37
CA ARG A 26 -1.77 10.69 27.59
C ARG A 26 -3.15 10.21 28.05
N ASP A 27 -3.69 9.17 27.41
CA ASP A 27 -4.98 8.60 27.81
C ASP A 27 -4.95 8.01 29.22
N ALA A 28 -3.86 7.34 29.59
CA ALA A 28 -3.66 6.87 30.96
C ALA A 28 -3.61 8.03 31.97
N GLN A 29 -2.94 9.15 31.65
CA GLN A 29 -2.97 10.34 32.51
C GLN A 29 -4.37 10.97 32.60
N HIS A 30 -5.13 11.03 31.51
CA HIS A 30 -6.50 11.52 31.52
C HIS A 30 -7.42 10.63 32.37
N GLN A 31 -7.24 9.31 32.32
CA GLN A 31 -8.00 8.37 33.16
C GLN A 31 -7.64 8.52 34.64
N LEU A 32 -6.36 8.62 34.99
CA LEU A 32 -5.93 8.82 36.39
C LEU A 32 -6.43 10.15 36.96
N THR A 33 -6.41 11.22 36.16
CA THR A 33 -6.94 12.53 36.60
C THR A 33 -8.47 12.52 36.73
N PHE A 34 -9.17 11.80 35.85
CA PHE A 34 -10.61 11.59 35.97
C PHE A 34 -10.96 10.77 37.22
N GLU A 35 -10.26 9.67 37.48
CA GLU A 35 -10.45 8.86 38.69
C GLU A 35 -10.12 9.64 39.97
N ALA A 36 -9.04 10.43 39.98
CA ALA A 36 -8.70 11.29 41.10
C ALA A 36 -9.81 12.32 41.40
N ARG A 37 -10.41 12.94 40.35
CA ARG A 37 -11.55 13.84 40.51
C ARG A 37 -12.80 13.12 41.00
N LYS A 38 -13.03 11.90 40.53
CA LYS A 38 -14.14 11.05 40.97
C LYS A 38 -14.02 10.71 42.46
N ILE A 39 -12.84 10.30 42.91
CA ILE A 39 -12.55 10.01 44.32
C ILE A 39 -12.75 11.26 45.19
N LEU A 40 -12.23 12.41 44.74
CA LEU A 40 -12.40 13.68 45.48
C LEU A 40 -13.87 14.11 45.58
N ASN A 41 -14.68 13.87 44.54
CA ASN A 41 -16.12 14.13 44.60
C ASN A 41 -16.86 13.16 45.52
N GLU A 42 -16.52 11.87 45.48
CA GLU A 42 -17.09 10.86 46.39
C GLU A 42 -16.70 11.14 47.86
N GLU A 43 -15.49 11.63 48.12
CA GLU A 43 -15.04 12.02 49.46
C GLU A 43 -15.75 13.29 49.95
N LYS A 44 -15.95 14.27 49.08
CA LYS A 44 -16.74 15.48 49.37
C LYS A 44 -18.22 15.15 49.64
N GLU A 45 -18.76 14.14 48.96
CA GLU A 45 -20.11 13.64 49.20
C GLU A 45 -20.21 12.86 50.51
N ARG A 46 -19.18 12.07 50.88
CA ARG A 46 -19.06 11.45 52.20
C ARG A 46 -19.00 12.48 53.33
N GLN A 47 -18.29 13.60 53.14
CA GLN A 47 -18.27 14.68 54.13
C GLN A 47 -19.66 15.29 54.33
N ARG A 48 -20.40 15.55 53.24
CA ARG A 48 -21.80 16.00 53.33
C ARG A 48 -22.70 15.01 54.06
N GLN A 49 -22.56 13.71 53.78
CA GLN A 49 -23.33 12.67 54.49
C GLN A 49 -22.95 12.54 55.98
N GLN A 50 -21.71 12.87 56.36
CA GLN A 50 -21.30 12.91 57.76
C GLN A 50 -21.83 14.16 58.49
N GLU A 51 -21.88 15.30 57.80
CA GLU A 51 -22.51 16.53 58.31
C GLU A 51 -24.03 16.35 58.47
N GLU A 52 -24.70 15.65 57.55
CA GLU A 52 -26.12 15.29 57.65
C GLU A 52 -26.43 14.23 58.74
N GLY A 53 -25.43 13.44 59.15
CA GLY A 53 -25.59 12.40 60.18
C GLY A 53 -25.43 12.89 61.62
N SER A 54 -25.15 14.18 61.83
CA SER A 54 -24.86 14.75 63.16
C SER A 54 -25.93 15.72 63.69
N ASP A 55 -27.07 15.83 63.02
CA ASP A 55 -28.20 16.67 63.45
C ASP A 55 -29.41 15.80 63.86
N ASP A 56 -29.47 15.47 65.15
CA ASP A 56 -30.59 14.80 65.80
C ASP A 56 -31.58 15.88 66.29
N GLY A 57 -32.75 16.01 65.67
CA GLY A 57 -33.67 17.08 66.03
C GLY A 57 -34.98 17.26 65.27
N THR A 58 -35.83 16.22 65.23
CA THR A 58 -37.32 16.32 65.29
C THR A 58 -38.13 16.82 64.06
N CYS A 59 -38.91 15.91 63.45
CA CYS A 59 -40.04 16.13 62.50
C CYS A 59 -41.37 16.49 63.24
N PRO A 60 -42.54 16.89 62.63
CA PRO A 60 -43.28 16.16 61.56
C PRO A 60 -44.01 17.06 60.48
N ARG A 61 -44.14 16.66 59.20
CA ARG A 61 -45.21 15.86 58.54
C ARG A 61 -46.52 16.68 58.30
N GLU A 62 -47.21 16.71 57.15
CA GLU A 62 -47.72 15.63 56.29
C GLU A 62 -48.35 16.15 54.95
N GLU A 63 -48.20 15.37 53.87
CA GLU A 63 -49.15 15.04 52.75
C GLU A 63 -49.89 16.14 51.93
N ASN A 64 -50.21 16.00 50.64
CA ASN A 64 -50.13 14.95 49.61
C ASN A 64 -50.44 15.60 48.23
N GLY A 65 -50.12 14.91 47.13
CA GLY A 65 -51.01 14.92 45.96
C GLY A 65 -50.49 15.54 44.66
N GLN A 66 -50.02 14.65 43.79
CA GLN A 66 -49.70 14.82 42.36
C GLN A 66 -50.68 15.68 41.54
N GLY A 67 -50.14 16.39 40.54
CA GLY A 67 -50.95 16.94 39.45
C GLY A 67 -50.13 17.70 38.42
N HIS A 68 -49.81 17.03 37.32
CA HIS A 68 -49.33 17.59 36.06
C HIS A 68 -50.26 18.71 35.56
N VAL A 69 -49.72 19.88 35.19
CA VAL A 69 -50.49 20.91 34.46
C VAL A 69 -49.65 21.54 33.36
N GLU A 70 -50.22 21.49 32.16
CA GLU A 70 -49.74 22.10 30.92
C GLU A 70 -49.59 23.63 31.02
N SER A 71 -48.67 24.11 30.19
CA SER A 71 -48.35 25.52 29.97
C SER A 71 -49.55 26.33 29.47
N ILE A 72 -49.77 27.50 30.10
CA ILE A 72 -50.51 28.60 29.47
C ILE A 72 -49.56 29.79 29.36
N SER A 73 -49.19 30.09 28.12
CA SER A 73 -48.39 31.23 27.70
C SER A 73 -49.10 32.55 27.98
N SER A 74 -48.47 33.44 28.77
CA SER A 74 -48.84 34.84 28.90
C SER A 74 -48.06 35.71 27.90
N ARG A 75 -48.73 36.11 26.82
CA ARG A 75 -48.41 37.35 26.10
C ARG A 75 -49.34 38.44 26.64
N PHE A 76 -48.77 39.59 26.98
CA PHE A 76 -49.30 40.97 26.89
C PHE A 76 -48.47 41.80 27.89
N SER A 77 -47.52 42.65 27.47
CA SER A 77 -47.74 43.97 26.86
C SER A 77 -48.79 44.79 27.59
N SER A 78 -48.40 45.83 28.31
CA SER A 78 -48.74 47.21 27.94
C SER A 78 -48.15 48.19 28.94
N ARG A 79 -47.56 49.24 28.37
CA ARG A 79 -47.06 50.42 29.05
C ARG A 79 -48.22 51.32 29.44
N GLN A 80 -48.12 51.87 30.64
CA GLN A 80 -48.33 53.28 30.99
C GLN A 80 -49.67 53.92 30.55
N SER A 81 -50.58 54.08 31.51
CA SER A 81 -51.59 55.15 31.47
C SER A 81 -51.54 55.95 32.76
N SER A 82 -51.28 57.25 32.59
CA SER A 82 -51.31 58.33 33.57
C SER A 82 -52.69 58.55 34.18
N LEU A 83 -52.77 58.86 35.47
CA LEU A 83 -53.83 59.67 36.06
C LEU A 83 -53.27 60.50 37.22
N ASP A 84 -53.45 61.82 37.13
CA ASP A 84 -53.29 62.77 38.25
C ASP A 84 -54.58 62.81 39.10
N PRO A 85 -54.48 63.22 40.38
CA PRO A 85 -55.59 63.21 41.33
C PRO A 85 -56.32 64.55 41.36
N THR A 86 -57.64 64.56 41.61
CA THR A 86 -58.37 65.52 42.47
C THR A 86 -59.89 65.42 42.28
N SER A 87 -60.62 65.12 43.36
CA SER A 87 -61.70 65.97 43.91
C SER A 87 -62.50 65.23 45.00
N LEU A 88 -62.32 65.75 46.21
CA LEU A 88 -63.20 65.80 47.39
C LEU A 88 -64.67 65.51 47.08
N THR A 89 -65.37 64.61 47.77
CA THR A 89 -66.15 64.82 49.03
C THR A 89 -66.94 63.51 49.20
N SER A 90 -67.06 62.83 50.35
CA SER A 90 -67.60 63.28 51.62
C SER A 90 -67.45 62.16 52.65
N ASN A 91 -67.04 62.53 53.87
CA ASN A 91 -67.62 62.05 55.12
C ASN A 91 -67.67 60.53 55.39
N SER A 92 -66.62 59.99 56.02
CA SER A 92 -66.73 58.81 56.89
C SER A 92 -65.77 58.93 58.06
N TYR A 93 -65.86 60.03 58.80
CA TYR A 93 -65.29 60.11 60.13
C TYR A 93 -66.26 59.37 61.08
N TYR A 94 -65.75 58.29 61.67
CA TYR A 94 -66.38 57.38 62.63
C TYR A 94 -67.32 56.31 62.04
N THR A 95 -66.74 55.36 61.32
CA THR A 95 -66.53 53.98 61.82
C THR A 95 -66.13 53.10 60.64
N SER A 96 -64.84 53.09 60.26
CA SER A 96 -64.31 51.84 59.73
C SER A 96 -64.38 50.88 60.90
N ASP A 97 -65.43 50.07 60.93
CA ASP A 97 -65.74 49.15 62.01
C ASP A 97 -64.44 48.39 62.32
N ALA A 98 -64.05 48.27 63.60
CA ALA A 98 -62.73 47.71 63.95
C ALA A 98 -62.53 46.31 63.33
N ARG A 99 -63.63 45.64 63.00
CA ARG A 99 -63.70 44.37 62.26
C ARG A 99 -63.36 44.50 60.78
N GLU A 100 -63.82 45.55 60.10
CA GLU A 100 -63.56 45.81 58.68
C GLU A 100 -62.10 46.27 58.45
N LEU A 101 -61.55 47.13 59.32
CA LEU A 101 -60.11 47.47 59.27
C LEU A 101 -59.23 46.24 59.50
N ARG A 102 -59.60 45.35 60.42
CA ARG A 102 -58.90 44.06 60.63
C ARG A 102 -59.02 43.14 59.41
N LYS A 103 -60.17 43.15 58.73
CA LYS A 103 -60.37 42.37 57.49
C LYS A 103 -59.53 42.94 56.35
N GLN A 104 -59.47 44.26 56.19
CA GLN A 104 -58.63 44.93 55.19
C GLN A 104 -57.14 44.71 55.48
N LEU A 105 -56.72 44.79 56.74
CA LEU A 105 -55.36 44.44 57.17
C LEU A 105 -55.04 42.99 56.80
N ARG A 106 -55.91 42.04 57.12
CA ARG A 106 -55.71 40.63 56.76
C ARG A 106 -55.63 40.41 55.25
N LEU A 107 -56.48 41.08 54.47
CA LEU A 107 -56.43 41.00 53.00
C LEU A 107 -55.14 41.60 52.43
N LEU A 108 -54.60 42.66 53.03
CA LEU A 108 -53.30 43.22 52.65
C LEU A 108 -52.14 42.30 53.08
N GLU A 109 -52.23 41.70 54.25
CA GLU A 109 -51.26 40.71 54.74
C GLU A 109 -51.22 39.48 53.82
N ASP A 110 -52.37 38.96 53.40
CA ASP A 110 -52.42 37.79 52.53
C ASP A 110 -51.92 38.13 51.11
N LYS A 111 -52.29 39.30 50.56
CA LYS A 111 -51.71 39.79 49.31
C LYS A 111 -50.20 40.00 49.39
N TYR A 112 -49.69 40.47 50.53
CA TYR A 112 -48.26 40.63 50.74
C TYR A 112 -47.54 39.27 50.74
N LYS A 113 -48.13 38.25 51.39
CA LYS A 113 -47.60 36.88 51.34
C LYS A 113 -47.60 36.33 49.92
N ASP A 114 -48.67 36.51 49.16
CA ASP A 114 -48.75 36.07 47.76
C ASP A 114 -47.65 36.73 46.91
N VAL A 115 -47.46 38.05 47.05
CA VAL A 115 -46.38 38.78 46.38
C VAL A 115 -45.00 38.29 46.81
N MET A 116 -44.81 37.97 48.09
CA MET A 116 -43.53 37.45 48.60
C MET A 116 -43.20 36.07 48.03
N VAL A 117 -44.20 35.19 47.89
CA VAL A 117 -44.04 33.87 47.26
C VAL A 117 -43.70 34.02 45.78
N VAL A 118 -44.43 34.87 45.05
CA VAL A 118 -44.14 35.14 43.63
C VAL A 118 -42.77 35.79 43.45
N ASN A 119 -42.38 36.71 44.34
CA ASN A 119 -41.06 37.33 44.28
C ASN A 119 -39.94 36.31 44.51
N ALA A 120 -40.09 35.41 45.47
CA ALA A 120 -39.14 34.32 45.69
C ALA A 120 -39.05 33.38 44.48
N GLN A 121 -40.17 33.09 43.81
CA GLN A 121 -40.18 32.31 42.57
C GLN A 121 -39.45 33.04 41.44
N LEU A 122 -39.71 34.34 41.25
CA LEU A 122 -39.03 35.15 40.24
C LEU A 122 -37.52 35.27 40.49
N ASP A 123 -37.09 35.33 41.76
CA ASP A 123 -35.67 35.33 42.11
C ASP A 123 -35.01 33.99 41.76
N GLY A 124 -35.70 32.87 41.97
CA GLY A 124 -35.27 31.55 41.53
C GLY A 124 -35.14 31.43 40.00
N ASP A 125 -36.16 31.86 39.27
CA ASP A 125 -36.17 31.85 37.79
C ASP A 125 -35.10 32.78 37.21
N LYS A 126 -34.89 33.96 37.82
CA LYS A 126 -33.81 34.89 37.46
C LYS A 126 -32.44 34.25 37.65
N GLN A 127 -32.22 33.56 38.76
CA GLN A 127 -30.95 32.89 39.04
C GLN A 127 -30.70 31.74 38.04
N LEU A 128 -31.73 30.94 37.75
CA LEU A 128 -31.66 29.88 36.74
C LEU A 128 -31.36 30.43 35.34
N LEU A 129 -32.04 31.51 34.95
CA LEU A 129 -31.82 32.14 33.66
C LEU A 129 -30.42 32.76 33.57
N SER A 130 -29.91 33.35 34.67
CA SER A 130 -28.54 33.86 34.74
C SER A 130 -27.52 32.75 34.47
N TYR A 131 -27.64 31.60 35.14
CA TYR A 131 -26.75 30.46 34.90
C TYR A 131 -26.86 29.94 33.46
N THR A 132 -28.08 29.92 32.91
CA THR A 132 -28.30 29.48 31.52
C THR A 132 -27.60 30.42 30.53
N VAL A 133 -27.69 31.74 30.76
CA VAL A 133 -27.02 32.75 29.94
C VAL A 133 -25.50 32.57 30.00
N ASP A 134 -24.92 32.34 31.18
CA ASP A 134 -23.48 32.18 31.31
C ASP A 134 -22.98 30.90 30.61
N LEU A 135 -23.69 29.78 30.75
CA LEU A 135 -23.39 28.55 30.00
C LEU A 135 -23.48 28.75 28.47
N LEU A 136 -24.44 29.55 28.00
CA LEU A 136 -24.57 29.87 26.58
C LEU A 136 -23.46 30.78 26.07
N LYS A 137 -22.93 31.69 26.91
CA LYS A 137 -21.76 32.50 26.58
C LYS A 137 -20.51 31.64 26.44
N ASP A 138 -20.25 30.75 27.40
CA ASP A 138 -19.11 29.83 27.35
C ASP A 138 -19.15 28.99 26.06
N LYS A 139 -20.34 28.44 25.71
CA LYS A 139 -20.54 27.70 24.46
C LYS A 139 -20.32 28.56 23.22
N LEU A 140 -20.72 29.82 23.26
CA LEU A 140 -20.52 30.74 22.14
C LEU A 140 -19.03 31.06 21.97
N GLU A 141 -18.31 31.27 23.07
CA GLU A 141 -16.86 31.46 23.08
C GLU A 141 -16.15 30.24 22.48
N ASP A 142 -16.44 29.02 22.97
CA ASP A 142 -15.89 27.77 22.42
C ASP A 142 -16.13 27.62 20.90
N LEU A 143 -17.36 27.93 20.44
CA LEU A 143 -17.70 27.88 19.02
C LEU A 143 -16.96 28.95 18.20
N THR A 144 -16.75 30.14 18.75
CA THR A 144 -15.98 31.20 18.09
C THR A 144 -14.50 30.83 17.97
N GLU A 145 -13.90 30.26 19.01
CA GLU A 145 -12.51 29.79 18.99
C GLU A 145 -12.34 28.64 17.99
N SER A 146 -13.26 27.67 18.00
CA SER A 146 -13.27 26.57 17.03
C SER A 146 -13.41 27.07 15.59
N ASN A 147 -14.26 28.07 15.33
CA ASN A 147 -14.39 28.66 14.00
C ASN A 147 -13.10 29.34 13.53
N LEU A 148 -12.47 30.13 14.40
CA LEU A 148 -11.20 30.80 14.10
C LEU A 148 -10.08 29.78 13.83
N TYR A 149 -10.01 28.70 14.61
CA TYR A 149 -9.08 27.61 14.38
C TYR A 149 -9.29 26.95 13.01
N ASN A 150 -10.54 26.61 12.68
CA ASN A 150 -10.89 26.04 11.38
C ASN A 150 -10.54 26.98 10.22
N GLN A 151 -10.75 28.28 10.37
CA GLN A 151 -10.40 29.27 9.36
C GLN A 151 -8.88 29.36 9.14
N ARG A 152 -8.07 29.30 10.20
CA ARG A 152 -6.60 29.25 10.09
C ARG A 152 -6.13 28.00 9.35
N CYS A 153 -6.65 26.83 9.72
CA CYS A 153 -6.32 25.56 9.05
C CYS A 153 -6.71 25.59 7.56
N ALA A 154 -7.88 26.14 7.23
CA ALA A 154 -8.31 26.30 5.84
C ALA A 154 -7.37 27.22 5.04
N ASN A 155 -6.88 28.31 5.65
CA ASN A 155 -5.93 29.22 5.02
C ASN A 155 -4.56 28.59 4.82
N GLU A 156 -4.09 27.76 5.75
CA GLU A 156 -2.84 27.00 5.61
C GLU A 156 -2.94 26.00 4.45
N ARG A 157 -4.00 25.19 4.42
CA ARG A 157 -4.26 24.26 3.30
C ARG A 157 -4.34 24.96 1.94
N LYS A 158 -4.91 26.17 1.88
CA LYS A 158 -4.93 26.98 0.64
C LYS A 158 -3.52 27.37 0.18
N LYS A 159 -2.62 27.69 1.11
CA LYS A 159 -1.21 27.99 0.79
C LYS A 159 -0.48 26.76 0.28
N ASP A 160 -0.68 25.61 0.92
CA ASP A 160 -0.07 24.34 0.48
C ASP A 160 -0.54 23.96 -0.92
N LEU A 161 -1.84 24.09 -1.18
CA LEU A 161 -2.42 23.85 -2.50
C LEU A 161 -1.84 24.78 -3.56
N ALA A 162 -1.63 26.06 -3.24
CA ALA A 162 -1.00 27.01 -4.16
C ALA A 162 0.46 26.63 -4.47
N TYR A 163 1.21 26.19 -3.45
CA TYR A 163 2.58 25.70 -3.61
C TYR A 163 2.64 24.44 -4.49
N GLN A 164 1.76 23.47 -4.24
CA GLN A 164 1.67 22.25 -5.05
C GLN A 164 1.31 22.57 -6.51
N ARG A 165 0.37 23.49 -6.76
CA ARG A 165 0.04 23.94 -8.11
C ARG A 165 1.23 24.54 -8.85
N MET A 166 2.02 25.36 -8.17
CA MET A 166 3.25 25.93 -8.73
C MET A 166 4.26 24.83 -9.09
N GLN A 167 4.45 23.83 -8.22
CA GLN A 167 5.33 22.70 -8.50
C GLN A 167 4.87 21.86 -9.70
N ILE A 168 3.56 21.60 -9.80
CA ILE A 168 2.99 20.88 -10.95
C ILE A 168 3.24 21.68 -12.24
N ALA A 169 3.05 23.00 -12.22
CA ALA A 169 3.30 23.84 -13.39
C ALA A 169 4.77 23.76 -13.85
N GLU A 170 5.71 23.82 -12.91
CA GLU A 170 7.15 23.70 -13.20
C GLU A 170 7.50 22.32 -13.78
N LEU A 171 7.05 21.23 -13.14
CA LEU A 171 7.29 19.88 -13.65
C LEU A 171 6.66 19.65 -15.02
N THR A 172 5.48 20.24 -15.26
CA THR A 172 4.81 20.21 -16.57
C THR A 172 5.64 20.93 -17.63
N HIS A 173 6.22 22.09 -17.28
CA HIS A 173 7.12 22.81 -18.18
C HIS A 173 8.37 21.98 -18.53
N GLN A 174 9.01 21.37 -17.54
CA GLN A 174 10.18 20.51 -17.74
C GLN A 174 9.86 19.29 -18.61
N LEU A 175 8.71 18.64 -18.37
CA LEU A 175 8.24 17.52 -19.18
C LEU A 175 7.99 17.95 -20.62
N ASN A 176 7.36 19.10 -20.84
CA ASN A 176 7.13 19.63 -22.18
C ASN A 176 8.44 19.97 -22.90
N SER A 177 9.42 20.54 -22.19
CA SER A 177 10.76 20.80 -22.75
C SER A 177 11.46 19.50 -23.17
N ALA A 178 11.47 18.48 -22.31
CA ALA A 178 12.03 17.17 -22.65
C ALA A 178 11.31 16.50 -23.83
N ARG A 179 9.97 16.61 -23.90
CA ARG A 179 9.19 16.14 -25.05
C ARG A 179 9.56 16.86 -26.34
N GLN A 180 9.68 18.19 -26.30
CA GLN A 180 10.10 18.97 -27.47
C GLN A 180 11.51 18.59 -27.91
N GLN A 181 12.43 18.34 -26.98
CA GLN A 181 13.75 17.81 -27.31
C GLN A 181 13.62 16.45 -28.01
N ILE A 182 12.91 15.48 -27.46
CA ILE A 182 12.72 14.18 -28.12
C ILE A 182 12.11 14.33 -29.51
N GLU A 183 11.13 15.22 -29.68
CA GLU A 183 10.50 15.50 -30.99
C GLU A 183 11.50 16.08 -32.00
N GLN A 184 12.31 17.05 -31.57
CA GLN A 184 13.39 17.61 -32.41
C GLN A 184 14.39 16.52 -32.82
N TRP A 185 14.75 15.63 -31.89
CA TRP A 185 15.63 14.50 -32.18
C TRP A 185 14.98 13.53 -33.17
N ASN A 186 13.70 13.19 -33.00
CA ASN A 186 12.96 12.32 -33.92
C ASN A 186 12.86 12.93 -35.33
N GLU A 187 12.61 14.23 -35.44
CA GLU A 187 12.57 14.89 -36.76
C GLU A 187 13.95 14.88 -37.42
N LEU A 188 15.03 15.15 -36.68
CA LEU A 188 16.40 15.02 -37.19
C LEU A 188 16.74 13.59 -37.63
N LEU A 189 16.26 12.58 -36.89
CA LEU A 189 16.43 11.17 -37.27
C LEU A 189 15.69 10.86 -38.56
N LYS A 190 14.45 11.34 -38.71
CA LYS A 190 13.63 11.19 -39.90
C LYS A 190 14.26 11.88 -41.12
N GLU A 191 14.75 13.12 -40.97
CA GLU A 191 15.48 13.85 -42.02
C GLU A 191 16.72 13.09 -42.48
N ARG A 192 17.44 12.45 -41.56
CA ARG A 192 18.63 11.64 -41.86
C ARG A 192 18.31 10.20 -42.30
N GLY A 193 17.03 9.84 -42.41
CA GLY A 193 16.60 8.50 -42.81
C GLY A 193 16.98 7.40 -41.80
N LEU A 194 17.15 7.75 -40.53
CA LEU A 194 17.55 6.84 -39.45
C LEU A 194 16.31 6.39 -38.66
N VAL A 195 16.30 5.11 -38.29
CA VAL A 195 15.22 4.46 -37.53
C VAL A 195 15.81 3.76 -36.32
N LEU A 196 15.16 3.91 -35.16
CA LEU A 196 15.49 3.14 -33.96
C LEU A 196 14.83 1.76 -34.07
N ILE A 197 15.64 0.71 -33.99
CA ILE A 197 15.16 -0.68 -33.96
C ILE A 197 15.52 -1.28 -32.61
N ASP A 198 14.56 -1.97 -32.01
CA ASP A 198 14.83 -2.80 -30.83
C ASP A 198 15.70 -3.99 -31.25
N ALA A 199 16.90 -4.10 -30.67
CA ALA A 199 17.85 -5.16 -30.99
C ALA A 199 17.30 -6.58 -30.77
N TYR A 200 16.15 -6.72 -30.10
CA TYR A 200 15.52 -7.99 -29.74
C TYR A 200 14.15 -8.28 -30.39
N GLN A 201 13.60 -7.40 -31.23
CA GLN A 201 12.24 -7.57 -31.81
C GLN A 201 12.19 -7.30 -33.31
N ILE A 202 12.81 -8.15 -34.12
CA ILE A 202 12.66 -8.13 -35.58
C ILE A 202 11.91 -9.39 -36.05
N HIS A 203 10.64 -9.52 -35.64
CA HIS A 203 9.69 -10.49 -36.20
C HIS A 203 8.54 -9.76 -36.90
N PRO A 204 8.13 -10.17 -38.11
CA PRO A 204 6.80 -9.86 -38.61
C PRO A 204 5.81 -10.74 -37.85
N THR A 205 5.09 -10.17 -36.89
CA THR A 205 3.93 -10.83 -36.27
C THR A 205 2.89 -11.13 -37.36
N PRO A 206 2.46 -12.39 -37.54
CA PRO A 206 1.37 -12.71 -38.45
C PRO A 206 0.06 -12.16 -37.90
N ALA A 207 -0.79 -11.69 -38.80
CA ALA A 207 -2.07 -11.06 -38.57
C ALA A 207 -2.89 -11.65 -37.40
N ALA A 208 -3.21 -10.81 -36.43
CA ALA A 208 -4.42 -10.91 -35.63
C ALA A 208 -5.21 -9.61 -35.82
N ALA A 209 -6.43 -9.77 -36.31
CA ALA A 209 -7.36 -8.72 -36.69
C ALA A 209 -7.94 -7.96 -35.48
N SER A 210 -8.44 -6.76 -35.77
CA SER A 210 -9.40 -5.95 -34.99
C SER A 210 -8.79 -5.22 -33.77
N SER A 211 -8.94 -3.90 -33.58
CA SER A 211 -10.13 -3.09 -33.88
C SER A 211 -9.78 -1.63 -34.15
N THR A 212 -10.18 -1.18 -35.33
CA THR A 212 -10.66 0.16 -35.63
C THR A 212 -11.91 0.47 -34.81
N THR A 213 -11.86 1.49 -33.95
CA THR A 213 -12.97 2.40 -33.56
C THR A 213 -12.26 3.62 -32.95
N GLY A 214 -12.55 4.88 -33.20
CA GLY A 214 -13.65 5.55 -33.87
C GLY A 214 -13.66 6.94 -33.25
N ALA A 215 -13.25 7.96 -34.00
CA ALA A 215 -13.45 9.35 -33.61
C ALA A 215 -14.96 9.61 -33.52
N THR A 216 -15.43 10.10 -32.38
CA THR A 216 -16.73 10.77 -32.26
C THR A 216 -16.62 11.89 -31.23
N GLU A 217 -17.08 13.07 -31.65
CA GLU A 217 -17.20 14.27 -30.84
C GLU A 217 -18.46 14.23 -29.96
N SER A 218 -18.42 15.07 -28.92
CA SER A 218 -19.55 15.75 -28.24
C SER A 218 -20.32 15.00 -27.14
N GLY A 219 -20.30 15.56 -25.93
CA GLY A 219 -21.23 15.23 -24.85
C GLY A 219 -20.79 15.74 -23.47
N SER A 220 -21.29 16.92 -23.09
CA SER A 220 -21.23 17.51 -21.75
C SER A 220 -21.80 16.61 -20.64
N SER A 221 -21.29 16.72 -19.40
CA SER A 221 -22.07 17.02 -18.17
C SER A 221 -21.41 16.47 -16.90
N VAL A 222 -21.05 17.39 -16.00
CA VAL A 222 -21.34 17.46 -14.54
C VAL A 222 -21.14 16.22 -13.63
N ASP A 223 -20.67 16.53 -12.41
CA ASP A 223 -20.47 15.71 -11.20
C ASP A 223 -19.17 14.88 -11.16
N GLY A 224 -18.24 15.07 -10.23
CA GLY A 224 -18.39 15.47 -8.83
C GLY A 224 -18.20 14.23 -7.96
N ALA A 225 -16.99 14.06 -7.40
CA ALA A 225 -16.69 13.39 -6.11
C ALA A 225 -15.32 12.67 -6.16
N TYR A 226 -14.31 13.30 -5.57
CA TYR A 226 -13.21 12.58 -4.94
C TYR A 226 -13.66 12.19 -3.52
N PRO A 227 -13.36 10.98 -3.03
CA PRO A 227 -13.04 10.80 -1.64
C PRO A 227 -11.51 10.84 -1.47
N ASN A 228 -11.08 11.79 -0.64
CA ASN A 228 -9.73 11.90 -0.09
C ASN A 228 -9.34 10.66 0.73
N GLY A 229 -8.04 10.44 0.87
CA GLY A 229 -7.48 9.52 1.85
C GLY A 229 -5.96 9.42 1.76
N ASP A 230 -5.30 10.50 2.19
CA ASP A 230 -3.98 10.55 2.84
C ASP A 230 -2.78 9.88 2.17
N SER A 231 -1.84 10.72 1.74
CA SER A 231 -0.42 10.40 1.83
C SER A 231 0.31 11.68 2.20
N ASP A 232 0.51 11.78 3.51
CA ASP A 232 1.37 12.72 4.19
C ASP A 232 2.76 12.74 3.55
N SER A 233 3.27 13.95 3.34
CA SER A 233 4.49 14.23 2.63
C SER A 233 5.63 14.55 3.60
N HIS A 234 6.84 14.36 3.06
CA HIS A 234 8.12 14.94 3.52
C HIS A 234 8.95 14.11 4.50
N ARG A 235 10.15 13.69 4.02
CA ARG A 235 11.41 14.29 4.51
C ARG A 235 12.60 13.85 3.66
N ARG A 236 13.08 14.72 2.76
CA ARG A 236 14.49 14.72 2.33
C ARG A 236 14.98 16.15 2.20
N GLN A 237 15.79 16.55 3.16
CA GLN A 237 16.60 17.75 3.14
C GLN A 237 17.96 17.41 2.52
N ASN A 238 18.33 18.27 1.56
CA ASN A 238 19.64 18.70 1.07
C ASN A 238 20.95 18.13 1.65
N GLY A 239 21.93 18.06 0.76
CA GLY A 239 23.36 18.14 1.06
C GLY A 239 24.22 17.88 -0.18
N GLY A 240 24.62 18.95 -0.88
CA GLY A 240 25.56 18.89 -2.01
C GLY A 240 27.02 18.79 -1.57
N GLY A 241 27.90 18.48 -2.52
CA GLY A 241 29.36 18.51 -2.33
C GLY A 241 30.08 17.77 -3.46
N ALA A 242 30.76 18.53 -4.32
CA ALA A 242 31.57 18.05 -5.43
C ALA A 242 32.88 17.41 -4.94
N THR A 243 33.24 16.24 -5.47
CA THR A 243 34.64 15.79 -5.58
C THR A 243 34.71 14.65 -6.62
N THR A 244 35.41 14.86 -7.74
CA THR A 244 36.20 13.80 -8.38
C THR A 244 37.59 13.83 -7.71
N PRO A 245 38.36 12.73 -7.60
CA PRO A 245 38.51 11.66 -8.58
C PRO A 245 38.70 10.25 -7.97
N SER A 246 38.95 9.28 -8.87
CA SER A 246 39.84 8.11 -8.70
C SER A 246 39.16 6.76 -8.94
N CYS A 247 39.65 6.16 -10.01
CA CYS A 247 39.70 4.74 -10.31
C CYS A 247 39.87 3.86 -9.05
N ASN A 248 39.04 2.82 -9.00
CA ASN A 248 39.42 1.47 -8.59
C ASN A 248 38.52 0.50 -9.35
N ASP A 249 39.16 -0.24 -10.25
CA ASP A 249 38.64 -1.48 -10.81
C ASP A 249 38.35 -2.48 -9.69
N ASP A 250 37.17 -3.10 -9.72
CA ASP A 250 37.01 -4.47 -9.21
C ASP A 250 35.97 -5.21 -10.08
N PRO A 251 36.34 -6.32 -10.76
CA PRO A 251 35.59 -6.85 -11.90
C PRO A 251 34.83 -8.12 -11.55
N THR A 252 33.75 -8.06 -10.76
CA THR A 252 32.84 -9.23 -10.66
C THR A 252 31.43 -8.79 -10.29
N GLY A 253 30.57 -8.71 -11.30
CA GLY A 253 29.16 -8.38 -11.14
C GLY A 253 28.48 -8.42 -12.49
N THR A 254 28.33 -9.61 -13.06
CA THR A 254 27.51 -9.86 -14.25
C THR A 254 26.03 -9.70 -13.92
N ASP A 255 25.61 -8.48 -13.61
CA ASP A 255 24.22 -8.07 -13.76
C ASP A 255 24.16 -7.14 -14.97
N GLN A 256 24.22 -7.76 -16.16
CA GLN A 256 23.70 -7.14 -17.36
C GLN A 256 22.21 -6.91 -17.15
N ARG A 257 21.88 -5.76 -16.57
CA ARG A 257 20.62 -5.08 -16.83
C ARG A 257 20.57 -4.95 -18.34
N ARG A 258 19.93 -5.91 -19.03
CA ARG A 258 19.71 -5.87 -20.48
C ARG A 258 18.96 -4.57 -20.74
N SER A 259 19.70 -3.51 -21.02
CA SER A 259 19.17 -2.31 -21.63
C SER A 259 18.49 -2.82 -22.89
N ALA A 260 17.19 -2.58 -23.03
CA ALA A 260 16.52 -2.69 -24.31
C ALA A 260 17.36 -1.88 -25.30
N GLY A 261 18.17 -2.58 -26.09
CA GLY A 261 19.24 -2.00 -26.87
C GLY A 261 18.60 -1.46 -28.12
N LEU A 262 18.19 -0.19 -28.10
CA LEU A 262 17.74 0.46 -29.31
C LEU A 262 18.98 0.79 -30.14
N THR A 263 19.06 0.21 -31.33
CA THR A 263 20.16 0.47 -32.28
C THR A 263 19.66 1.43 -33.34
N LEU A 264 20.49 2.41 -33.69
CA LEU A 264 20.20 3.38 -34.73
C LEU A 264 20.71 2.87 -36.08
N LEU A 265 19.81 2.64 -37.03
CA LEU A 265 20.18 2.19 -38.38
C LEU A 265 19.53 3.06 -39.45
N SER A 266 20.17 3.14 -40.62
CA SER A 266 19.52 3.66 -41.82
C SER A 266 18.28 2.82 -42.15
N LYS A 267 17.24 3.46 -42.65
CA LYS A 267 15.98 2.81 -43.07
C LYS A 267 16.22 1.65 -44.03
N ASP A 268 17.11 1.83 -45.01
CA ASP A 268 17.40 0.77 -45.99
C ASP A 268 18.03 -0.46 -45.32
N ASN A 269 18.97 -0.23 -44.40
CA ASN A 269 19.62 -1.31 -43.65
C ASN A 269 18.63 -2.01 -42.70
N ALA A 270 17.71 -1.26 -42.10
CA ALA A 270 16.62 -1.80 -41.29
C ALA A 270 15.73 -2.76 -42.10
N GLU A 271 15.34 -2.36 -43.30
CA GLU A 271 14.52 -3.18 -44.21
C GLU A 271 15.26 -4.45 -44.69
N LEU A 272 16.56 -4.36 -44.97
CA LEU A 272 17.37 -5.51 -45.35
C LEU A 272 17.54 -6.50 -44.19
N LEU A 273 17.73 -6.00 -42.96
CA LEU A 273 17.78 -6.85 -41.76
C LEU A 273 16.43 -7.51 -41.48
N LEU A 274 15.30 -6.85 -41.73
CA LEU A 274 13.96 -7.46 -41.63
C LEU A 274 13.82 -8.70 -42.54
N LYS A 275 14.40 -8.66 -43.75
CA LYS A 275 14.39 -9.77 -44.71
C LYS A 275 15.35 -10.91 -44.35
N THR A 276 16.31 -10.65 -43.47
CA THR A 276 17.33 -11.62 -43.05
C THR A 276 16.79 -12.46 -41.87
N PRO A 277 16.92 -13.80 -41.90
CA PRO A 277 16.51 -14.66 -40.80
C PRO A 277 17.39 -14.47 -39.56
N GLY A 278 16.78 -14.38 -38.39
CA GLY A 278 17.47 -14.23 -37.09
C GLY A 278 16.61 -13.51 -36.06
N TYR A 279 16.92 -13.67 -34.78
CA TYR A 279 16.16 -13.11 -33.66
C TYR A 279 16.69 -11.75 -33.20
N ASP A 280 18.01 -11.60 -33.18
CA ASP A 280 18.72 -10.38 -32.86
C ASP A 280 19.55 -9.89 -34.06
N ILE A 281 19.97 -8.63 -34.00
CA ILE A 281 20.83 -8.02 -35.03
C ILE A 281 22.11 -8.84 -35.22
N ASP A 282 22.68 -9.35 -34.12
CA ASP A 282 23.92 -10.13 -34.14
C ASP A 282 23.76 -11.48 -34.85
N SER A 283 22.66 -12.22 -34.63
CA SER A 283 22.41 -13.47 -35.39
C SER A 283 22.16 -13.20 -36.86
N LYS A 284 21.47 -12.10 -37.20
CA LYS A 284 21.24 -11.71 -38.60
C LYS A 284 22.56 -11.36 -39.30
N LEU A 285 23.44 -10.59 -38.62
CA LEU A 285 24.78 -10.30 -39.12
C LEU A 285 25.61 -11.58 -39.27
N ALA A 286 25.58 -12.47 -38.27
CA ALA A 286 26.29 -13.75 -38.34
C ALA A 286 25.80 -14.61 -39.51
N PHE A 287 24.50 -14.62 -39.80
CA PHE A 287 23.94 -15.31 -40.96
C PHE A 287 24.49 -14.74 -42.27
N LEU A 288 24.47 -13.42 -42.44
CA LEU A 288 25.00 -12.76 -43.64
C LEU A 288 26.50 -13.02 -43.82
N PHE A 289 27.28 -12.97 -42.74
CA PHE A 289 28.71 -13.31 -42.79
C PHE A 289 28.95 -14.79 -43.12
N ALA A 290 28.12 -15.71 -42.61
CA ALA A 290 28.23 -17.13 -42.95
C ALA A 290 27.87 -17.39 -44.43
N GLU A 291 26.86 -16.69 -44.96
CA GLU A 291 26.51 -16.75 -46.39
C GLU A 291 27.62 -16.16 -47.27
N GLN A 292 28.20 -15.02 -46.87
CA GLN A 292 29.36 -14.43 -47.52
C GLN A 292 30.56 -15.39 -47.50
N ALA A 293 30.83 -16.05 -46.37
CA ALA A 293 31.92 -17.03 -46.25
C ALA A 293 31.71 -18.23 -47.20
N LYS A 294 30.47 -18.76 -47.30
CA LYS A 294 30.15 -19.84 -48.25
C LYS A 294 30.34 -19.41 -49.71
N ALA A 295 29.93 -18.19 -50.05
CA ALA A 295 30.13 -17.64 -51.38
C ALA A 295 31.63 -17.48 -51.68
N GLN A 296 32.40 -16.99 -50.71
CA GLN A 296 33.86 -16.84 -50.82
C GLN A 296 34.56 -18.20 -50.97
N ASP A 297 34.19 -19.20 -50.17
CA ASP A 297 34.70 -20.57 -50.29
C ASP A 297 34.41 -21.16 -51.67
N LYS A 298 33.22 -20.91 -52.22
CA LYS A 298 32.87 -21.34 -53.58
C LYS A 298 33.77 -20.66 -54.61
N ILE A 299 34.04 -19.36 -54.46
CA ILE A 299 34.96 -18.62 -55.34
C ILE A 299 36.37 -19.23 -55.23
N SER A 300 36.88 -19.48 -54.02
CA SER A 300 38.21 -20.06 -53.81
C SER A 300 38.32 -21.49 -54.34
N ARG A 301 37.29 -22.32 -54.18
CA ARG A 301 37.25 -23.67 -54.79
C ARG A 301 37.24 -23.59 -56.31
N LEU A 302 36.43 -22.71 -56.90
CA LEU A 302 36.42 -22.51 -58.35
C LEU A 302 37.76 -22.00 -58.86
N GLN A 303 38.43 -21.12 -58.11
CA GLN A 303 39.80 -20.68 -58.41
C GLN A 303 40.81 -21.83 -58.33
N SER A 304 40.75 -22.68 -57.29
CA SER A 304 41.59 -23.89 -57.17
C SER A 304 41.36 -24.86 -58.32
N HIS A 305 40.10 -25.15 -58.67
CA HIS A 305 39.77 -26.02 -59.80
C HIS A 305 40.28 -25.45 -61.13
N LEU A 306 40.23 -24.13 -61.32
CA LEU A 306 40.73 -23.49 -62.52
C LEU A 306 42.26 -23.57 -62.59
N GLU A 307 42.95 -23.41 -61.45
CA GLU A 307 44.40 -23.55 -61.37
C GLU A 307 44.84 -25.01 -61.53
N GLU A 308 44.16 -25.96 -60.89
CA GLU A 308 44.39 -27.40 -61.04
C GLU A 308 44.17 -27.86 -62.49
N GLU A 309 43.19 -27.32 -63.21
CA GLU A 309 43.01 -27.59 -64.63
C GLU A 309 44.13 -26.99 -65.48
N ARG A 310 44.63 -25.79 -65.14
CA ARG A 310 45.82 -25.21 -65.81
C ARG A 310 47.05 -26.06 -65.59
N GLU A 311 47.30 -26.49 -64.34
CA GLU A 311 48.42 -27.37 -63.99
C GLU A 311 48.27 -28.76 -64.63
N ARG A 312 47.06 -29.33 -64.67
CA ARG A 312 46.77 -30.59 -65.36
C ARG A 312 47.12 -30.50 -66.83
N VAL A 313 46.69 -29.44 -67.51
CA VAL A 313 47.00 -29.22 -68.92
C VAL A 313 48.52 -29.11 -69.12
N GLU A 314 49.23 -28.41 -68.23
CA GLU A 314 50.70 -28.31 -68.26
C GLU A 314 51.39 -29.66 -67.98
N LEU A 315 50.87 -30.45 -67.04
CA LEU A 315 51.43 -31.74 -66.66
C LEU A 315 51.15 -32.81 -67.73
N VAL A 316 49.98 -32.79 -68.38
CA VAL A 316 49.66 -33.64 -69.53
C VAL A 316 50.58 -33.30 -70.69
N GLN A 317 50.82 -32.01 -70.97
CA GLN A 317 51.84 -31.60 -71.97
C GLN A 317 53.24 -32.11 -71.61
N LYS A 318 53.62 -32.08 -70.32
CA LYS A 318 54.91 -32.62 -69.84
C LYS A 318 54.96 -34.15 -69.89
N ILE A 319 53.87 -34.86 -69.59
CA ILE A 319 53.78 -36.33 -69.64
C ILE A 319 53.75 -36.81 -71.08
N ASP A 320 53.04 -36.15 -71.99
CA ASP A 320 53.07 -36.46 -73.43
C ASP A 320 54.49 -36.27 -73.99
N ALA A 321 55.22 -35.25 -73.52
CA ALA A 321 56.64 -35.06 -73.83
C ALA A 321 57.57 -36.12 -73.19
N ARG A 322 57.20 -36.71 -72.04
CA ARG A 322 58.00 -37.71 -71.29
C ARG A 322 57.71 -39.15 -71.71
N ALA A 323 56.45 -39.46 -72.02
CA ALA A 323 55.96 -40.73 -72.55
C ALA A 323 56.50 -40.97 -73.97
N ALA A 324 56.81 -39.90 -74.71
CA ALA A 324 57.58 -39.97 -75.94
C ALA A 324 59.04 -40.43 -75.75
N TYR A 325 59.58 -40.45 -74.53
CA TYR A 325 61.02 -40.66 -74.30
C TYR A 325 61.44 -41.86 -73.43
N LYS A 326 60.57 -42.46 -72.60
CA LYS A 326 60.94 -43.66 -71.81
C LYS A 326 59.78 -44.63 -71.59
N GLY A 327 59.86 -45.80 -72.22
CA GLY A 327 59.10 -46.98 -71.81
C GLY A 327 59.56 -47.43 -70.42
N SER A 328 58.64 -47.45 -69.45
CA SER A 328 58.92 -47.90 -68.09
C SER A 328 58.93 -49.43 -68.00
N ASP A 329 59.89 -49.94 -67.23
CA ASP A 329 60.13 -51.36 -66.97
C ASP A 329 58.93 -52.03 -66.24
N PRO A 330 58.35 -53.14 -66.76
CA PRO A 330 57.12 -53.75 -66.25
C PRO A 330 57.17 -54.27 -64.81
N ASP A 331 58.34 -54.68 -64.31
CA ASP A 331 58.46 -55.31 -62.99
C ASP A 331 58.39 -54.30 -61.83
N SER A 332 58.92 -53.09 -62.01
CA SER A 332 58.80 -52.00 -61.03
C SER A 332 57.34 -51.55 -60.84
N LEU A 333 56.57 -51.51 -61.94
CA LEU A 333 55.14 -51.19 -61.90
C LEU A 333 54.34 -52.25 -61.13
N ARG A 334 54.72 -53.52 -61.27
CA ARG A 334 54.09 -54.64 -60.56
C ARG A 334 54.33 -54.57 -59.05
N GLN A 335 55.53 -54.22 -58.61
CA GLN A 335 55.86 -54.08 -57.20
C GLN A 335 55.18 -52.87 -56.53
N ASN A 336 55.10 -51.74 -57.24
CA ASN A 336 54.33 -50.57 -56.79
C ASN A 336 52.82 -50.88 -56.68
N MET A 337 52.26 -51.65 -57.62
CA MET A 337 50.88 -52.11 -57.50
C MET A 337 50.65 -53.01 -56.27
N GLN A 338 51.62 -53.87 -55.95
CA GLN A 338 51.46 -54.82 -54.86
C GLN A 338 51.56 -54.15 -53.49
N THR A 339 52.46 -53.17 -53.33
CA THR A 339 52.54 -52.33 -52.12
C THR A 339 51.29 -51.46 -51.94
N ALA A 340 50.79 -50.85 -53.02
CA ALA A 340 49.52 -50.10 -53.00
C ALA A 340 48.33 -50.98 -52.60
N ARG A 341 48.29 -52.24 -53.06
CA ARG A 341 47.28 -53.22 -52.63
C ARG A 341 47.36 -53.56 -51.14
N SER A 342 48.57 -53.74 -50.60
CA SER A 342 48.76 -53.98 -49.16
C SER A 342 48.28 -52.79 -48.33
N GLN A 343 48.67 -51.57 -48.70
CA GLN A 343 48.23 -50.36 -48.03
C GLN A 343 46.72 -50.17 -48.09
N ALA A 344 46.08 -50.50 -49.22
CA ALA A 344 44.63 -50.45 -49.37
C ALA A 344 43.91 -51.40 -48.39
N LEU A 345 44.48 -52.58 -48.11
CA LEU A 345 43.93 -53.52 -47.13
C LEU A 345 44.07 -52.99 -45.69
N ASP A 346 45.20 -52.39 -45.34
CA ASP A 346 45.42 -51.80 -44.02
C ASP A 346 44.46 -50.63 -43.75
N TYR A 347 44.25 -49.76 -44.75
CA TYR A 347 43.27 -48.68 -44.65
C TYR A 347 41.85 -49.23 -44.55
N LYS A 348 41.51 -50.29 -45.29
CA LYS A 348 40.21 -50.95 -45.17
C LYS A 348 39.98 -51.51 -43.77
N PHE A 349 40.97 -52.15 -43.16
CA PHE A 349 40.87 -52.68 -41.80
C PHE A 349 40.71 -51.56 -40.76
N ARG A 350 41.48 -50.48 -40.88
CA ARG A 350 41.35 -49.30 -39.98
C ARG A 350 39.99 -48.63 -40.12
N LEU A 351 39.48 -48.52 -41.35
CA LEU A 351 38.14 -48.00 -41.61
C LEU A 351 37.09 -48.88 -40.92
N GLU A 352 37.17 -50.19 -41.07
CA GLU A 352 36.24 -51.13 -40.46
C GLU A 352 36.26 -51.08 -38.92
N GLN A 353 37.46 -50.96 -38.33
CA GLN A 353 37.61 -50.74 -36.89
C GLN A 353 37.01 -49.40 -36.43
N ALA A 354 37.19 -48.32 -37.18
CA ALA A 354 36.60 -47.02 -36.87
C ALA A 354 35.07 -47.08 -36.98
N THR A 355 34.54 -47.74 -38.00
CA THR A 355 33.09 -47.95 -38.18
C THR A 355 32.48 -48.71 -37.00
N GLN A 356 33.12 -49.79 -36.53
CA GLN A 356 32.64 -50.53 -35.35
C GLN A 356 32.62 -49.66 -34.08
N LYS A 357 33.65 -48.82 -33.88
CA LYS A 357 33.68 -47.88 -32.74
C LYS A 357 32.58 -46.83 -32.82
N ILE A 358 32.29 -46.32 -34.02
CA ILE A 358 31.18 -45.37 -34.25
C ILE A 358 29.86 -46.02 -33.85
N THR A 359 29.58 -47.24 -34.33
CA THR A 359 28.34 -47.96 -34.00
C THR A 359 28.20 -48.22 -32.49
N ALA A 360 29.30 -48.51 -31.79
CA ALA A 360 29.28 -48.67 -30.34
C ALA A 360 28.94 -47.35 -29.61
N LEU A 361 29.58 -46.25 -30.01
CA LEU A 361 29.32 -44.92 -29.43
C LEU A 361 27.89 -44.43 -29.72
N GLU A 362 27.35 -44.70 -30.91
CA GLU A 362 25.96 -44.41 -31.26
C GLU A 362 24.98 -45.13 -30.33
N GLY A 363 25.24 -46.39 -29.99
CA GLY A 363 24.45 -47.14 -29.01
C GLY A 363 24.47 -46.52 -27.61
N ASP A 364 25.64 -46.06 -27.16
CA ASP A 364 25.79 -45.34 -25.88
C ASP A 364 25.05 -44.00 -25.87
N ILE A 365 25.10 -43.24 -26.98
CA ILE A 365 24.35 -41.99 -27.14
C ILE A 365 22.86 -42.25 -26.97
N ILE A 366 22.29 -43.25 -27.66
CA ILE A 366 20.86 -43.58 -27.56
C ILE A 366 20.47 -43.92 -26.11
N ARG A 367 21.32 -44.69 -25.40
CA ARG A 367 21.07 -45.04 -23.99
C ARG A 367 21.12 -43.81 -23.09
N LEU A 368 22.11 -42.94 -23.26
CA LEU A 368 22.28 -41.71 -22.48
C LEU A 368 21.13 -40.72 -22.76
N GLU A 369 20.73 -40.55 -24.01
CA GLU A 369 19.57 -39.75 -24.39
C GLU A 369 18.28 -40.27 -23.74
N GLY A 370 18.11 -41.61 -23.68
CA GLY A 370 17.00 -42.23 -22.95
C GLY A 370 17.04 -41.95 -21.44
N GLN A 371 18.22 -41.93 -20.83
CA GLN A 371 18.38 -41.53 -19.42
C GLN A 371 18.04 -40.06 -19.21
N VAL A 372 18.53 -39.17 -20.07
CA VAL A 372 18.24 -37.73 -19.99
C VAL A 372 16.74 -37.46 -20.12
N LYS A 373 16.04 -38.13 -21.04
CA LYS A 373 14.58 -38.01 -21.18
C LYS A 373 13.86 -38.41 -19.89
N ARG A 374 14.25 -39.51 -19.25
CA ARG A 374 13.68 -39.95 -17.96
C ARG A 374 13.96 -38.96 -16.83
N TYR A 375 15.18 -38.45 -16.73
CA TYR A 375 15.52 -37.46 -15.70
C TYR A 375 14.77 -36.14 -15.88
N LYS A 376 14.56 -35.70 -17.13
CA LYS A 376 13.74 -34.51 -17.42
C LYS A 376 12.30 -34.70 -16.95
N LEU A 377 11.66 -35.82 -17.30
CA LEU A 377 10.30 -36.11 -16.84
C LEU A 377 10.22 -36.18 -15.31
N ASN A 378 11.20 -36.83 -14.66
CA ASN A 378 11.25 -36.90 -13.20
C ASN A 378 11.43 -35.52 -12.54
N LEU A 379 12.22 -34.63 -13.16
CA LEU A 379 12.38 -33.25 -12.72
C LEU A 379 11.06 -32.48 -12.84
N ASP A 380 10.41 -32.53 -14.00
CA ASP A 380 9.13 -31.86 -14.24
C ASP A 380 8.05 -32.32 -13.23
N ASP A 381 8.01 -33.61 -12.91
CA ASP A 381 7.08 -34.16 -11.92
C ASP A 381 7.44 -33.74 -10.49
N ALA A 382 8.72 -33.58 -10.17
CA ALA A 382 9.16 -33.07 -8.87
C ALA A 382 8.82 -31.57 -8.72
N GLU A 383 9.02 -30.79 -9.78
CA GLU A 383 8.67 -29.35 -9.81
C GLU A 383 7.17 -29.13 -9.60
N LYS A 384 6.31 -29.92 -10.28
CA LYS A 384 4.85 -29.88 -10.05
C LYS A 384 4.48 -30.19 -8.61
N LYS A 385 5.11 -31.20 -8.00
CA LYS A 385 4.88 -31.55 -6.58
C LYS A 385 5.34 -30.44 -5.65
N GLU A 386 6.48 -29.81 -5.92
CA GLU A 386 6.97 -28.67 -5.14
C GLU A 386 6.02 -27.47 -5.23
N GLU A 387 5.50 -27.18 -6.42
CA GLU A 387 4.53 -26.11 -6.62
C GLU A 387 3.23 -26.37 -5.86
N GLN A 388 2.72 -27.60 -5.88
CA GLN A 388 1.55 -27.99 -5.07
C GLN A 388 1.81 -27.79 -3.58
N LEU A 389 2.96 -28.25 -3.06
CA LEU A 389 3.33 -28.06 -1.65
C LEU A 389 3.48 -26.57 -1.29
N LYS A 390 3.97 -25.72 -2.20
CA LYS A 390 4.03 -24.27 -2.00
C LYS A 390 2.62 -23.66 -1.91
N GLN A 391 1.68 -24.12 -2.72
CA GLN A 391 0.29 -23.68 -2.68
C GLN A 391 -0.38 -24.11 -1.36
N ASP A 392 -0.22 -25.38 -0.96
CA ASP A 392 -0.77 -25.91 0.28
C ASP A 392 -0.18 -25.21 1.51
N ARG A 393 1.13 -24.95 1.52
CA ARG A 393 1.77 -24.15 2.58
C ARG A 393 1.14 -22.77 2.72
N ARG A 394 0.88 -22.07 1.59
CA ARG A 394 0.22 -20.75 1.62
C ARG A 394 -1.21 -20.86 2.13
N LYS A 395 -1.93 -21.94 1.79
CA LYS A 395 -3.28 -22.22 2.27
C LYS A 395 -3.30 -22.44 3.78
N LEU A 396 -2.54 -23.40 4.28
CA LEU A 396 -2.41 -23.67 5.71
C LEU A 396 -1.94 -22.43 6.49
N GLN A 397 -1.07 -21.61 5.92
CA GLN A 397 -0.65 -20.37 6.57
C GLN A 397 -1.79 -19.34 6.70
N ARG A 398 -2.73 -19.28 5.75
CA ARG A 398 -3.94 -18.45 5.89
C ARG A 398 -4.87 -19.04 6.94
N ASP A 399 -5.13 -20.34 6.88
CA ASP A 399 -6.00 -21.05 7.82
C ASP A 399 -5.50 -20.89 9.28
N VAL A 400 -4.18 -20.93 9.51
CA VAL A 400 -3.57 -20.67 10.82
C VAL A 400 -3.81 -19.23 11.29
N ARG A 401 -3.73 -18.24 10.40
CA ARG A 401 -4.02 -16.84 10.77
C ARG A 401 -5.49 -16.67 11.13
N GLU A 402 -6.39 -17.25 10.36
CA GLU A 402 -7.83 -17.23 10.61
C GLU A 402 -8.17 -17.90 11.95
N ALA A 403 -7.61 -19.08 12.22
CA ALA A 403 -7.78 -19.77 13.51
C ALA A 403 -7.23 -18.95 14.68
N ASN A 404 -6.09 -18.26 14.51
CA ASN A 404 -5.56 -17.37 15.56
C ASN A 404 -6.49 -16.18 15.83
N ILE A 405 -7.07 -15.58 14.79
CA ILE A 405 -8.08 -14.51 14.96
C ILE A 405 -9.26 -15.04 15.79
N GLN A 406 -9.79 -16.22 15.46
CA GLN A 406 -10.88 -16.85 16.21
C GLN A 406 -10.49 -17.14 17.67
N ILE A 407 -9.26 -17.59 17.92
CA ILE A 407 -8.76 -17.80 19.28
C ILE A 407 -8.74 -16.49 20.06
N ASP A 408 -8.28 -15.39 19.46
CA ASP A 408 -8.19 -14.10 20.12
C ASP A 408 -9.58 -13.49 20.39
N GLU A 409 -10.53 -13.66 19.47
CA GLU A 409 -11.95 -13.34 19.67
C GLU A 409 -12.52 -14.10 20.87
N LEU A 410 -12.42 -15.44 20.87
CA LEU A 410 -12.91 -16.28 21.97
C LEU A 410 -12.21 -15.98 23.30
N LYS A 411 -10.91 -15.67 23.30
CA LYS A 411 -10.20 -15.22 24.52
C LYS A 411 -10.77 -13.91 25.03
N SER A 412 -11.08 -12.95 24.16
CA SER A 412 -11.69 -11.68 24.55
C SER A 412 -13.08 -11.90 25.16
N GLU A 413 -13.91 -12.74 24.54
CA GLU A 413 -15.22 -13.13 25.04
C GLU A 413 -15.12 -13.83 26.40
N ASN A 414 -14.22 -14.81 26.52
CA ASN A 414 -13.99 -15.52 27.77
C ASN A 414 -13.54 -14.56 28.88
N ASN A 415 -12.63 -13.62 28.59
CA ASN A 415 -12.27 -12.57 29.54
C ASN A 415 -13.47 -11.72 29.97
N THR A 416 -14.39 -11.38 29.07
CA THR A 416 -15.61 -10.64 29.44
C THR A 416 -16.54 -11.48 30.32
N LEU A 417 -16.72 -12.76 30.02
CA LEU A 417 -17.52 -13.69 30.79
C LEU A 417 -16.91 -13.92 32.18
N GLN A 418 -15.59 -14.08 32.26
CA GLN A 418 -14.87 -14.21 33.53
C GLN A 418 -15.09 -12.97 34.40
N ARG A 419 -14.99 -11.75 33.84
CA ARG A 419 -15.31 -10.52 34.57
C ARG A 419 -16.75 -10.50 35.07
N LYS A 420 -17.72 -11.02 34.31
CA LYS A 420 -19.12 -11.14 34.74
C LYS A 420 -19.27 -12.15 35.89
N ILE A 421 -18.61 -13.30 35.78
CA ILE A 421 -18.59 -14.32 36.84
C ILE A 421 -17.97 -13.77 38.12
N ASP A 422 -16.83 -13.06 38.04
CA ASP A 422 -16.16 -12.49 39.21
C ASP A 422 -17.03 -11.41 39.90
N LYS A 423 -17.86 -10.68 39.14
CA LYS A 423 -18.84 -9.75 39.70
C LYS A 423 -19.95 -10.49 40.45
N LEU A 424 -20.53 -11.52 39.83
CA LEU A 424 -21.56 -12.34 40.47
C LEU A 424 -21.03 -13.10 41.69
N THR A 425 -19.81 -13.63 41.61
CA THR A 425 -19.14 -14.35 42.69
C THR A 425 -18.81 -13.41 43.85
N ARG A 426 -18.35 -12.19 43.59
CA ARG A 426 -18.19 -11.17 44.65
C ARG A 426 -19.53 -10.78 45.27
N GLY A 427 -20.57 -10.58 44.46
CA GLY A 427 -21.93 -10.33 44.97
C GLY A 427 -22.45 -11.49 45.83
N THR A 428 -22.14 -12.72 45.46
CA THR A 428 -22.53 -13.94 46.20
C THR A 428 -21.68 -14.15 47.45
N LEU A 429 -20.38 -13.82 47.42
CA LEU A 429 -19.47 -13.87 48.58
C LEU A 429 -19.81 -12.81 49.63
N ILE A 430 -20.30 -11.64 49.23
CA ILE A 430 -20.87 -10.65 50.15
C ILE A 430 -22.17 -11.20 50.77
N GLY A 431 -22.96 -11.98 50.01
CA GLY A 431 -24.12 -12.71 50.53
C GLY A 431 -23.79 -13.93 51.41
N SER A 432 -22.62 -14.57 51.22
CA SER A 432 -22.22 -15.79 51.94
C SER A 432 -21.19 -15.58 53.05
N GLN A 433 -20.53 -14.41 53.13
CA GLN A 433 -19.73 -14.03 54.31
C GLN A 433 -20.57 -13.84 55.58
N LEU A 434 -21.91 -13.79 55.47
CA LEU A 434 -22.83 -13.94 56.60
C LEU A 434 -23.16 -15.41 56.94
N ARG A 435 -22.60 -16.41 56.25
CA ARG A 435 -22.93 -17.82 56.48
C ARG A 435 -21.74 -18.77 56.27
N SER A 436 -20.82 -18.74 57.24
CA SER A 436 -19.97 -19.84 57.73
C SER A 436 -18.98 -20.52 56.76
N GLY A 437 -17.70 -20.52 57.16
CA GLY A 437 -16.60 -21.18 56.46
C GLY A 437 -16.53 -22.70 56.62
N SER A 438 -15.69 -23.32 55.79
CA SER A 438 -14.75 -24.40 56.13
C SER A 438 -14.05 -24.96 54.88
N ALA A 439 -12.77 -25.26 55.05
CA ALA A 439 -11.98 -26.32 54.41
C ALA A 439 -11.51 -26.18 52.94
N SER A 440 -10.21 -25.85 52.83
CA SER A 440 -9.15 -26.77 52.34
C SER A 440 -8.89 -27.00 50.84
N ARG A 441 -7.60 -26.82 50.53
CA ARG A 441 -6.71 -27.60 49.62
C ARG A 441 -6.55 -27.14 48.17
N THR A 442 -5.46 -26.39 47.99
CA THR A 442 -4.36 -26.65 47.03
C THR A 442 -4.57 -27.80 46.03
N LEU A 443 -4.64 -27.46 44.74
CA LEU A 443 -4.19 -28.31 43.64
C LEU A 443 -3.49 -27.44 42.59
N ARG A 444 -2.16 -27.48 42.66
CA ARG A 444 -1.23 -26.97 41.65
C ARG A 444 -0.83 -28.16 40.79
N ASP A 445 -0.74 -27.91 39.48
CA ASP A 445 0.01 -28.66 38.47
C ASP A 445 -0.69 -29.84 37.76
N SER A 446 -0.91 -29.67 36.45
CA SER A 446 -0.65 -30.67 35.39
C SER A 446 -1.31 -30.25 34.07
N SER A 447 -0.50 -29.80 33.09
CA SER A 447 -0.54 -30.33 31.70
C SER A 447 0.38 -29.50 30.78
N GLN A 448 1.67 -29.85 30.78
CA GLN A 448 2.48 -29.87 29.56
C GLN A 448 2.10 -31.11 28.72
N ASN A 449 2.39 -31.03 27.41
CA ASN A 449 2.17 -32.00 26.32
C ASN A 449 0.76 -31.92 25.68
N ARG A 450 0.61 -31.81 24.36
CA ARG A 450 1.46 -32.26 23.25
C ARG A 450 1.17 -31.48 21.98
#